data_AF-A0A2D4JVT4-F1
#
_entry.id   AF-A0A2D4JVT4-F1
#
_cell.length_a   1.000
_cell.length_b   1.000
_cell.length_c   1.000
_cell.angle_alpha   90.00
_cell.angle_beta   90.00
_cell.angle_gamma   90.00
#
_symmetry.space_group_name_H-M   'P 1'
#
loop_
_entity.id
_entity.type
_entity.pdbx_description
1 polymer ?
#
loop_
_entity_poly.entity_id
_entity_poly.type
_entity_poly.pdbx_seq_one_letter_code
_entity_poly.pdbx_strand_id
1 'polypeptide(L)'
;SLDLRANCYQRYIVPLLSVSVDFYIRVFVRVFSGRSKVKASASKQGLVYNCVGCGSFHIQRLGKMVSDGKNFNYKAACGPPVGPSCEHCHQHHQLAGPMWAAPLHDLGFVQRVLSAVESNPGRFQTNQRIQGILSMVMEELPDVPLYYTLDKLSKTIHSNSPSLLQFRSALLHAGYQVSLSHACKNAIKTDAPSSVLWDIMRCWEQLNPVKRERLSESSPAAHILSVEPKLQASFTVRADANPKSRKQKLRRFQMNPEPFWGPKSRAKAGGGISSCLQEKRKLHQNKRKACAEGNDGSHLKNFPCKRFRQGDCILGDKCC
;
A
#
# COMPACT_ATOMS: atom_id res chain seq x y z
N SER A 1 -15.79 -9.31 -10.69
CA SER A 1 -15.91 -8.19 -9.72
C SER A 1 -17.39 -7.92 -9.45
N LEU A 2 -17.70 -7.16 -8.38
CA LEU A 2 -19.07 -6.77 -8.04
C LEU A 2 -19.76 -5.97 -9.18
N ASP A 3 -19.01 -5.06 -9.81
CA ASP A 3 -19.46 -4.26 -10.96
C ASP A 3 -19.85 -5.14 -12.15
N LEU A 4 -18.98 -6.05 -12.58
CA LEU A 4 -19.26 -6.95 -13.70
C LEU A 4 -20.50 -7.81 -13.46
N ARG A 5 -20.70 -8.30 -12.23
CA ARG A 5 -21.89 -9.09 -11.91
C ARG A 5 -23.16 -8.24 -11.91
N ALA A 6 -23.11 -7.01 -11.43
CA ALA A 6 -24.24 -6.09 -11.49
C ALA A 6 -24.65 -5.78 -12.94
N ASN A 7 -23.66 -5.61 -13.82
CA ASN A 7 -23.87 -5.30 -15.23
C ASN A 7 -24.68 -6.37 -15.97
N CYS A 8 -24.52 -7.65 -15.61
CA CYS A 8 -25.33 -8.75 -16.15
C CYS A 8 -26.84 -8.53 -15.96
N TYR A 9 -27.22 -7.76 -14.94
CA TYR A 9 -28.61 -7.43 -14.62
C TYR A 9 -28.98 -6.00 -15.01
N GLN A 10 -28.23 -5.39 -15.95
CA GLN A 10 -28.46 -4.00 -16.40
C GLN A 10 -28.37 -2.97 -15.26
N ARG A 11 -27.61 -3.31 -14.21
CA ARG A 11 -27.37 -2.50 -13.02
C ARG A 11 -25.91 -2.09 -12.94
N TYR A 12 -25.63 -0.94 -12.34
CA TYR A 12 -24.27 -0.47 -12.10
C TYR A 12 -24.09 -0.13 -10.61
N ILE A 13 -22.85 -0.23 -10.14
CA ILE A 13 -22.49 0.13 -8.77
C ILE A 13 -21.87 1.53 -8.71
N VAL A 14 -22.12 2.20 -7.59
CA VAL A 14 -21.40 3.39 -7.16
C VAL A 14 -20.80 3.09 -5.78
N PRO A 15 -19.46 2.97 -5.67
CA PRO A 15 -18.80 2.85 -4.38
C PRO A 15 -19.06 4.08 -3.52
N LEU A 16 -19.60 3.88 -2.32
CA LEU A 16 -19.80 4.93 -1.33
C LEU A 16 -18.57 5.02 -0.41
N LEU A 17 -18.06 3.86 0.02
CA LEU A 17 -16.90 3.75 0.90
C LEU A 17 -16.27 2.36 0.70
N SER A 18 -14.98 2.29 0.40
CA SER A 18 -14.23 1.04 0.32
C SER A 18 -12.99 1.11 1.21
N VAL A 19 -13.00 0.40 2.34
CA VAL A 19 -11.91 0.50 3.33
C VAL A 19 -11.28 -0.85 3.62
N SER A 20 -9.95 -0.88 3.66
CA SER A 20 -9.19 -1.97 4.24
C SER A 20 -8.93 -1.66 5.71
N VAL A 21 -9.51 -2.45 6.61
CA VAL A 21 -9.44 -2.21 8.05
C VAL A 21 -9.22 -3.54 8.77
N ASP A 22 -8.16 -3.59 9.58
CA ASP A 22 -7.65 -4.78 10.27
C ASP A 22 -7.33 -5.92 9.30
N PHE A 23 -8.27 -6.86 9.13
CA PHE A 23 -8.13 -8.06 8.31
C PHE A 23 -9.25 -8.18 7.27
N TYR A 24 -10.08 -7.15 7.15
CA TYR A 24 -11.25 -7.16 6.29
C TYR A 24 -11.17 -6.03 5.27
N ILE A 25 -11.68 -6.31 4.09
CA ILE A 25 -11.99 -5.30 3.09
C ILE A 25 -13.50 -5.11 3.16
N ARG A 26 -13.94 -3.89 3.50
CA ARG A 26 -15.36 -3.53 3.54
C ARG A 26 -15.67 -2.60 2.38
N VAL A 27 -16.62 -2.99 1.54
CA VAL A 27 -17.05 -2.22 0.38
C VAL A 27 -18.54 -1.93 0.51
N PHE A 28 -18.88 -0.66 0.67
CA PHE A 28 -20.24 -0.15 0.68
C PHE A 28 -20.54 0.41 -0.71
N VAL A 29 -21.55 -0.13 -1.37
CA VAL A 29 -21.95 0.32 -2.70
C VAL A 29 -23.43 0.66 -2.73
N ARG A 30 -23.80 1.59 -3.61
CA ARG A 30 -25.18 1.79 -4.03
C ARG A 30 -25.36 1.16 -5.40
N VAL A 31 -26.42 0.37 -5.55
CA VAL A 31 -26.76 -0.29 -6.81
C VAL A 31 -27.88 0.50 -7.48
N PHE A 32 -27.71 0.80 -8.75
CA PHE A 32 -28.69 1.51 -9.56
C PHE A 32 -29.01 0.71 -10.82
N SER A 33 -30.23 0.84 -11.32
CA SER A 33 -30.62 0.33 -12.64
C SER A 33 -30.28 1.37 -13.70
N GLY A 34 -29.68 0.96 -14.83
CA GLY A 34 -29.35 1.89 -15.90
C GLY A 34 -28.50 1.26 -17.00
N ARG A 35 -29.17 0.82 -18.08
CA ARG A 35 -28.55 0.17 -19.25
C ARG A 35 -27.44 0.99 -19.89
N SER A 36 -27.63 2.31 -20.01
CA SER A 36 -26.66 3.21 -20.61
C SER A 36 -25.37 3.29 -19.79
N LYS A 37 -25.48 3.45 -18.47
CA LYS A 37 -24.33 3.59 -17.55
C LYS A 37 -23.51 2.31 -17.39
N VAL A 38 -24.11 1.14 -17.62
CA VAL A 38 -23.40 -0.15 -17.62
C VAL A 38 -22.29 -0.19 -18.67
N LYS A 39 -22.48 0.46 -19.82
CA LYS A 39 -21.46 0.53 -20.89
C LYS A 39 -20.15 1.20 -20.44
N ALA A 40 -20.21 2.06 -19.42
CA ALA A 40 -19.03 2.69 -18.83
C ALA A 40 -18.18 1.73 -17.97
N SER A 41 -18.64 0.52 -17.67
CA SER A 41 -17.92 -0.41 -16.79
C SER A 41 -16.47 -0.66 -17.21
N ALA A 42 -16.20 -0.88 -18.50
CA ALA A 42 -14.85 -1.15 -18.99
C ALA A 42 -13.88 0.01 -18.69
N SER A 43 -14.35 1.25 -18.71
CA SER A 43 -13.54 2.44 -18.36
C SER A 43 -13.19 2.51 -16.87
N LYS A 44 -13.96 1.83 -16.01
CA LYS A 44 -13.74 1.78 -14.55
C LYS A 44 -12.82 0.65 -14.14
N GLN A 45 -12.59 -0.33 -15.01
CA GLN A 45 -11.67 -1.44 -14.77
C GLN A 45 -10.28 -1.12 -15.35
N GLY A 46 -9.24 -1.64 -14.73
CA GLY A 46 -7.87 -1.51 -15.21
C GLY A 46 -6.99 -2.71 -14.89
N LEU A 47 -6.00 -2.94 -15.75
CA LEU A 47 -4.87 -3.82 -15.51
C LEU A 47 -3.71 -3.00 -14.93
N VAL A 48 -2.88 -3.66 -14.13
CA VAL A 48 -1.71 -3.06 -13.50
C VAL A 48 -0.48 -3.79 -14.00
N TYR A 49 0.43 -3.06 -14.62
CA TYR A 49 1.77 -3.53 -14.97
C TYR A 49 2.69 -3.13 -13.82
N ASN A 50 3.08 -4.08 -12.98
CA ASN A 50 3.92 -3.83 -11.81
C ASN A 50 5.32 -4.41 -12.03
N CYS A 51 6.34 -3.58 -11.95
CA CYS A 51 7.74 -4.02 -12.06
C CYS A 51 8.12 -4.89 -10.85
N VAL A 52 8.74 -6.05 -11.09
CA VAL A 52 9.16 -6.96 -10.02
C VAL A 52 10.38 -6.48 -9.25
N GLY A 53 11.21 -5.63 -9.86
CA GLY A 53 12.42 -5.10 -9.26
C GLY A 53 12.15 -3.90 -8.36
N CYS A 54 11.70 -2.79 -8.96
CA CYS A 54 11.54 -1.53 -8.26
C CYS A 54 10.11 -1.28 -7.73
N GLY A 55 9.12 -2.07 -8.16
CA GLY A 55 7.73 -1.87 -7.74
C GLY A 55 7.04 -0.65 -8.37
N SER A 56 7.66 -0.01 -9.37
CA SER A 56 6.98 0.98 -10.21
C SER A 56 5.84 0.31 -10.96
N PHE A 57 4.71 1.01 -11.09
CA PHE A 57 3.54 0.45 -11.75
C PHE A 57 2.86 1.43 -12.69
N HIS A 58 2.21 0.88 -13.72
CA HIS A 58 1.37 1.62 -14.66
C HIS A 58 -0.02 0.97 -14.73
N ILE A 59 -1.07 1.78 -14.75
CA ILE A 59 -2.45 1.31 -14.82
C ILE A 59 -2.98 1.52 -16.23
N GLN A 60 -3.35 0.42 -16.90
CA GLN A 60 -4.01 0.45 -18.19
C GLN A 60 -5.52 0.23 -17.99
N ARG A 61 -6.35 1.23 -18.32
CA ARG A 61 -7.81 1.06 -18.36
C ARG A 61 -8.19 0.03 -19.43
N LEU A 62 -9.28 -0.72 -19.23
CA LEU A 62 -9.78 -1.66 -20.25
C LEU A 62 -10.59 -0.98 -21.36
N GLY A 63 -11.17 0.18 -21.07
CA GLY A 63 -11.92 0.98 -22.04
C GLY A 63 -11.74 2.48 -21.83
N LYS A 64 -12.11 3.25 -22.85
CA LYS A 64 -12.14 4.71 -22.85
C LYS A 64 -13.58 5.17 -22.98
N MET A 65 -13.96 6.20 -22.22
CA MET A 65 -15.23 6.90 -22.37
C MET A 65 -14.93 8.30 -22.90
N VAL A 66 -15.47 8.63 -24.07
CA VAL A 66 -15.36 9.95 -24.69
C VAL A 66 -16.73 10.60 -24.64
N SER A 67 -16.79 11.86 -24.19
CA SER A 67 -18.03 12.63 -24.10
C SER A 67 -18.05 13.69 -25.20
N ASP A 68 -19.07 13.65 -26.05
CA ASP A 68 -19.35 14.69 -27.07
C ASP A 68 -20.44 15.65 -26.56
N GLY A 69 -20.43 15.94 -25.24
CA GLY A 69 -21.42 16.78 -24.58
C GLY A 69 -22.74 16.08 -24.27
N LYS A 70 -23.51 15.69 -25.31
CA LYS A 70 -24.83 15.02 -25.14
C LYS A 70 -24.73 13.49 -25.11
N ASN A 71 -23.75 12.91 -25.81
CA ASN A 71 -23.60 11.47 -25.96
C ASN A 71 -22.25 10.97 -25.41
N PHE A 72 -22.24 9.72 -24.95
CA PHE A 72 -21.03 9.02 -24.52
C PHE A 72 -20.68 7.93 -25.53
N ASN A 73 -19.46 7.99 -26.04
CA ASN A 73 -18.89 6.95 -26.88
C ASN A 73 -17.90 6.08 -26.07
N TYR A 74 -17.98 4.77 -26.24
CA TYR A 74 -17.16 3.81 -25.50
C TYR A 74 -16.24 3.08 -26.47
N LYS A 75 -14.93 3.22 -26.26
CA LYS A 75 -13.90 2.61 -27.11
C LYS A 75 -13.05 1.63 -26.30
N ALA A 76 -12.49 0.63 -26.97
CA ALA A 76 -11.46 -0.21 -26.36
C ALA A 76 -10.22 0.63 -26.00
N ALA A 77 -9.49 0.22 -24.98
CA ALA A 77 -8.20 0.82 -24.68
C ALA A 77 -7.11 0.36 -25.65
N CYS A 78 -6.07 1.19 -25.79
CA CYS A 78 -4.85 0.85 -26.52
C CYS A 78 -3.75 0.52 -25.50
N GLY A 79 -2.82 -0.37 -25.84
CA GLY A 79 -1.63 -0.61 -25.03
C GLY A 79 -0.76 -1.74 -25.58
N PRO A 80 0.20 -2.25 -24.78
CA PRO A 80 0.47 -1.90 -23.38
C PRO A 80 1.02 -0.46 -23.20
N PRO A 81 0.85 0.16 -22.01
CA PRO A 81 1.40 1.49 -21.72
C PRO A 81 2.89 1.45 -21.36
N VAL A 82 3.51 0.27 -21.35
CA VAL A 82 4.90 0.02 -20.96
C VAL A 82 5.60 -0.81 -22.03
N GLY A 83 6.92 -0.64 -22.11
CA GLY A 83 7.79 -1.52 -22.90
C GLY A 83 7.98 -2.91 -22.27
N PRO A 84 8.81 -3.77 -22.90
CA PRO A 84 9.08 -5.13 -22.41
C PRO A 84 9.76 -5.14 -21.04
N SER A 85 10.59 -4.14 -20.76
CA SER A 85 11.33 -3.97 -19.51
C SER A 85 11.01 -2.64 -18.85
N CYS A 86 11.17 -2.57 -17.53
CA CYS A 86 11.00 -1.35 -16.75
C CYS A 86 12.03 -0.30 -17.13
N GLU A 87 11.57 0.93 -17.36
CA GLU A 87 12.43 2.07 -17.71
C GLU A 87 13.39 2.49 -16.59
N HIS A 88 13.08 2.13 -15.33
CA HIS A 88 13.87 2.55 -14.16
C HIS A 88 14.95 1.54 -13.75
N CYS A 89 14.67 0.25 -13.90
CA CYS A 89 15.54 -0.80 -13.36
C CYS A 89 15.71 -2.01 -14.28
N HIS A 90 15.21 -1.94 -15.51
CA HIS A 90 15.31 -2.95 -16.57
C HIS A 90 14.77 -4.36 -16.25
N GLN A 91 14.08 -4.52 -15.11
CA GLN A 91 13.39 -5.75 -14.75
C GLN A 91 12.03 -5.86 -15.47
N HIS A 92 11.52 -7.08 -15.59
CA HIS A 92 10.23 -7.33 -16.23
C HIS A 92 9.04 -6.86 -15.38
N HIS A 93 7.88 -6.74 -16.04
CA HIS A 93 6.60 -6.41 -15.42
C HIS A 93 5.75 -7.65 -15.20
N GLN A 94 5.10 -7.74 -14.05
CA GLN A 94 4.00 -8.66 -13.79
C GLN A 94 2.67 -7.96 -14.06
N LEU A 95 1.77 -8.67 -14.72
CA LEU A 95 0.42 -8.20 -14.99
C LEU A 95 -0.52 -8.61 -13.85
N ALA A 96 -1.28 -7.65 -13.33
CA ALA A 96 -2.31 -7.89 -12.33
C ALA A 96 -3.65 -7.26 -12.75
N GLY A 97 -4.75 -7.83 -12.26
CA GLY A 97 -6.10 -7.35 -12.52
C GLY A 97 -6.99 -8.37 -13.25
N PRO A 98 -8.14 -7.95 -13.79
CA PRO A 98 -8.64 -6.57 -13.79
C PRO A 98 -9.12 -6.12 -12.40
N MET A 99 -8.79 -4.88 -12.03
CA MET A 99 -9.21 -4.24 -10.78
C MET A 99 -10.05 -2.99 -11.04
N TRP A 100 -10.81 -2.58 -10.03
CA TRP A 100 -11.51 -1.29 -10.05
C TRP A 100 -10.47 -0.16 -9.94
N ALA A 101 -10.42 0.69 -10.96
CA ALA A 101 -9.50 1.82 -11.06
C ALA A 101 -10.21 3.19 -10.96
N ALA A 102 -11.54 3.23 -10.86
CA ALA A 102 -12.29 4.46 -10.62
C ALA A 102 -12.30 4.84 -9.11
N PRO A 103 -12.83 6.01 -8.71
CA PRO A 103 -12.86 6.43 -7.31
C PRO A 103 -13.50 5.38 -6.39
N LEU A 104 -12.92 5.23 -5.19
CA LEU A 104 -13.30 4.24 -4.18
C LEU A 104 -14.34 4.76 -3.17
N HIS A 105 -14.52 6.08 -3.13
CA HIS A 105 -15.28 6.78 -2.11
C HIS A 105 -16.15 7.87 -2.74
N ASP A 106 -17.35 8.03 -2.20
CA ASP A 106 -18.17 9.22 -2.43
C ASP A 106 -17.91 10.18 -1.27
N LEU A 107 -17.14 11.24 -1.50
CA LEU A 107 -16.70 12.16 -0.44
C LEU A 107 -17.88 12.87 0.23
N GLY A 108 -18.96 13.15 -0.50
CA GLY A 108 -20.18 13.73 0.08
C GLY A 108 -20.86 12.77 1.06
N PHE A 109 -20.91 11.48 0.74
CA PHE A 109 -21.39 10.43 1.63
C PHE A 109 -20.49 10.29 2.86
N VAL A 110 -19.16 10.22 2.67
CA VAL A 110 -18.20 10.12 3.78
C VAL A 110 -18.33 11.32 4.72
N GLN A 111 -18.44 12.54 4.18
CA GLN A 111 -18.64 13.74 4.98
C GLN A 111 -19.93 13.68 5.81
N ARG A 112 -21.06 13.25 5.22
CA ARG A 112 -22.32 13.08 5.97
C ARG A 112 -22.20 12.04 7.09
N VAL A 113 -21.50 10.94 6.84
CA VAL A 113 -21.26 9.92 7.87
C VAL A 113 -20.38 10.48 8.99
N LEU A 114 -19.33 11.23 8.66
CA LEU A 114 -18.45 11.86 9.64
C LEU A 114 -19.24 12.83 10.53
N SER A 115 -20.02 13.74 9.92
CA SER A 115 -20.86 14.69 10.67
C SER A 115 -21.90 13.98 11.56
N ALA A 116 -22.54 12.92 11.07
CA ALA A 116 -23.51 12.15 11.87
C ALA A 116 -22.86 11.47 13.09
N VAL A 117 -21.62 11.03 12.96
CA VAL A 117 -20.84 10.40 14.04
C VAL A 117 -20.35 11.44 15.05
N GLU A 118 -19.96 12.64 14.59
CA GLU A 118 -19.59 13.77 15.45
C GLU A 118 -20.77 14.31 16.26
N SER A 119 -21.96 14.41 15.67
CA SER A 119 -23.17 14.84 16.39
C SER A 119 -23.69 13.82 17.40
N ASN A 120 -23.20 12.58 17.38
CA ASN A 120 -23.69 11.48 18.25
C ASN A 120 -22.53 10.74 18.94
N PRO A 121 -21.75 11.40 19.82
CA PRO A 121 -20.52 10.86 20.38
C PRO A 121 -20.71 9.53 21.14
N GLY A 122 -21.82 9.37 21.86
CA GLY A 122 -22.11 8.19 22.68
C GLY A 122 -22.77 7.02 21.96
N ARG A 123 -23.19 7.18 20.69
CA ARG A 123 -23.97 6.14 19.98
C ARG A 123 -23.13 4.90 19.64
N PHE A 124 -21.83 5.08 19.42
CA PHE A 124 -20.93 4.01 19.02
C PHE A 124 -19.70 4.00 19.92
N GLN A 125 -19.41 2.86 20.55
CA GLN A 125 -18.17 2.70 21.33
C GLN A 125 -16.90 2.91 20.48
N THR A 126 -17.00 2.67 19.17
CA THR A 126 -15.91 2.82 18.20
C THR A 126 -15.86 4.19 17.53
N ASN A 127 -16.55 5.21 18.06
CA ASN A 127 -16.66 6.53 17.45
C ASN A 127 -15.30 7.14 17.04
N GLN A 128 -14.35 7.21 17.98
CA GLN A 128 -13.00 7.77 17.72
C GLN A 128 -12.27 7.06 16.57
N ARG A 129 -12.50 5.75 16.42
CA ARG A 129 -11.92 4.95 15.33
C ARG A 129 -12.58 5.27 14.00
N ILE A 130 -13.90 5.39 13.98
CA ILE A 130 -14.65 5.76 12.78
C ILE A 130 -14.20 7.15 12.31
N GLN A 131 -14.15 8.13 13.22
CA GLN A 131 -13.66 9.48 12.92
C GLN A 131 -12.24 9.46 12.36
N GLY A 132 -11.31 8.72 12.98
CA GLY A 132 -9.93 8.64 12.53
C GLY A 132 -9.78 8.02 11.13
N ILE A 133 -10.51 6.94 10.83
CA ILE A 133 -10.46 6.30 9.51
C ILE A 133 -11.12 7.17 8.44
N LEU A 134 -12.33 7.68 8.71
CA LEU A 134 -13.05 8.51 7.73
C LEU A 134 -12.32 9.82 7.45
N SER A 135 -11.67 10.42 8.46
CA SER A 135 -10.83 11.61 8.25
C SER A 135 -9.64 11.32 7.34
N MET A 136 -9.01 10.14 7.42
CA MET A 136 -7.99 9.76 6.44
C MET A 136 -8.56 9.60 5.04
N VAL A 137 -9.71 8.94 4.92
CA VAL A 137 -10.38 8.75 3.62
C VAL A 137 -10.72 10.09 2.97
N MET A 138 -11.14 11.09 3.75
CA MET A 138 -11.39 12.45 3.26
C MET A 138 -10.12 13.18 2.80
N GLU A 139 -8.96 12.82 3.34
CA GLU A 139 -7.66 13.37 2.96
C GLU A 139 -7.01 12.61 1.78
N GLU A 140 -7.58 11.49 1.35
CA GLU A 140 -7.05 10.66 0.27
C GLU A 140 -7.34 11.21 -1.12
N LEU A 141 -6.37 11.06 -2.03
CA LEU A 141 -6.60 11.34 -3.44
C LEU A 141 -7.60 10.34 -4.03
N PRO A 142 -8.73 10.82 -4.60
CA PRO A 142 -9.79 9.94 -5.11
C PRO A 142 -9.42 9.26 -6.43
N ASP A 143 -8.61 9.95 -7.26
CA ASP A 143 -8.27 9.50 -8.61
C ASP A 143 -7.02 8.61 -8.67
N VAL A 144 -6.36 8.39 -7.53
CA VAL A 144 -5.15 7.58 -7.42
C VAL A 144 -5.48 6.27 -6.69
N PRO A 145 -5.73 5.15 -7.42
CA PRO A 145 -6.25 3.92 -6.82
C PRO A 145 -5.19 3.10 -6.06
N LEU A 146 -3.92 3.24 -6.43
CA LEU A 146 -2.80 2.52 -5.82
C LEU A 146 -1.87 3.46 -5.05
N TYR A 147 -0.91 2.91 -4.32
CA TYR A 147 0.02 3.69 -3.50
C TYR A 147 1.42 3.08 -3.54
N TYR A 148 2.39 3.92 -3.25
CA TYR A 148 3.77 3.51 -2.94
C TYR A 148 3.95 3.43 -1.44
N THR A 149 4.91 2.63 -0.98
CA THR A 149 5.31 2.60 0.44
C THR A 149 6.76 3.00 0.54
N LEU A 150 7.07 3.97 1.41
CA LEU A 150 8.44 4.45 1.61
C LEU A 150 9.41 3.31 1.93
N ASP A 151 8.99 2.38 2.77
CA ASP A 151 9.82 1.22 3.14
C ASP A 151 10.24 0.39 1.94
N LYS A 152 9.38 0.27 0.91
CA LYS A 152 9.74 -0.44 -0.33
C LYS A 152 10.69 0.37 -1.18
N LEU A 153 10.43 1.67 -1.36
CA LEU A 153 11.29 2.56 -2.14
C LEU A 153 12.71 2.59 -1.58
N SER A 154 12.86 2.83 -0.28
CA SER A 154 14.17 2.84 0.38
C SER A 154 14.82 1.46 0.38
N LYS A 155 14.05 0.37 0.55
CA LYS A 155 14.58 -0.99 0.46
C LYS A 155 15.14 -1.29 -0.94
N THR A 156 14.47 -0.83 -2.00
CA THR A 156 14.90 -1.07 -3.39
C THR A 156 16.27 -0.49 -3.66
N ILE A 157 16.60 0.69 -3.13
CA ILE A 157 17.91 1.34 -3.31
C ILE A 157 18.87 1.13 -2.13
N HIS A 158 18.50 0.30 -1.16
CA HIS A 158 19.28 0.03 0.07
C HIS A 158 19.63 1.29 0.89
N SER A 159 18.78 2.32 0.87
CA SER A 159 18.97 3.55 1.64
C SER A 159 18.27 3.50 2.99
N ASN A 160 18.67 4.42 3.88
CA ASN A 160 17.79 4.79 5.00
C ASN A 160 16.49 5.43 4.45
N SER A 161 15.43 5.37 5.24
CA SER A 161 14.12 5.88 4.83
C SER A 161 13.94 7.33 5.26
N PRO A 162 13.58 8.26 4.34
CA PRO A 162 13.19 9.60 4.72
C PRO A 162 11.95 9.56 5.62
N SER A 163 11.80 10.56 6.50
CA SER A 163 10.55 10.64 7.26
C SER A 163 9.36 10.86 6.33
N LEU A 164 8.19 10.36 6.75
CA LEU A 164 6.96 10.47 5.96
C LEU A 164 6.62 11.92 5.57
N LEU A 165 6.91 12.88 6.47
CA LEU A 165 6.67 14.30 6.20
C LEU A 165 7.71 14.91 5.25
N GLN A 166 8.98 14.52 5.36
CA GLN A 166 10.02 15.00 4.44
C GLN A 166 9.73 14.55 3.01
N PHE A 167 9.45 13.26 2.81
CA PHE A 167 9.14 12.74 1.47
C PHE A 167 7.86 13.35 0.90
N ARG A 168 6.82 13.48 1.72
CA ARG A 168 5.60 14.17 1.32
C ARG A 168 5.87 15.64 0.95
N SER A 169 6.74 16.34 1.68
CA SER A 169 7.11 17.72 1.38
C SER A 169 7.88 17.83 0.07
N ALA A 170 8.76 16.87 -0.23
CA ALA A 170 9.47 16.80 -1.50
C ALA A 170 8.51 16.69 -2.69
N LEU A 171 7.49 15.83 -2.59
CA LEU A 171 6.44 15.73 -3.63
C LEU A 171 5.64 17.03 -3.78
N LEU A 172 5.27 17.67 -2.67
CA LEU A 172 4.54 18.94 -2.69
C LEU A 172 5.37 20.09 -3.29
N HIS A 173 6.66 20.16 -2.98
CA HIS A 173 7.59 21.13 -3.58
C HIS A 173 7.79 20.88 -5.07
N ALA A 174 7.74 19.63 -5.50
CA ALA A 174 7.76 19.25 -6.91
C ALA A 174 6.45 19.54 -7.67
N GLY A 175 5.43 20.10 -7.00
CA GLY A 175 4.16 20.50 -7.61
C GLY A 175 3.14 19.38 -7.76
N TYR A 176 3.39 18.20 -7.17
CA TYR A 176 2.49 17.06 -7.25
C TYR A 176 1.54 16.98 -6.06
N GLN A 177 0.35 16.45 -6.30
CA GLN A 177 -0.58 16.14 -5.23
C GLN A 177 -0.15 14.87 -4.52
N VAL A 178 -0.36 14.87 -3.21
CA VAL A 178 0.00 13.73 -2.38
C VAL A 178 -1.01 13.57 -1.26
N SER A 179 -1.37 12.31 -0.98
CA SER A 179 -2.10 11.91 0.22
C SER A 179 -1.41 10.72 0.90
N LEU A 180 -1.78 10.50 2.16
CA LEU A 180 -1.51 9.21 2.80
C LEU A 180 -2.58 8.20 2.37
N SER A 181 -2.57 6.99 2.92
CA SER A 181 -3.62 6.00 2.67
C SER A 181 -4.07 5.33 3.97
N HIS A 182 -5.37 5.07 4.09
CA HIS A 182 -5.99 4.33 5.18
C HIS A 182 -5.57 2.86 5.17
N ALA A 183 -5.17 2.33 4.02
CA ALA A 183 -4.82 0.92 3.87
C ALA A 183 -3.45 0.57 4.49
N CYS A 184 -2.54 1.55 4.62
CA CYS A 184 -1.21 1.29 5.16
C CYS A 184 -0.57 2.57 5.74
N LYS A 185 0.06 2.44 6.91
CA LYS A 185 0.63 3.58 7.66
C LYS A 185 1.69 4.38 6.91
N ASN A 186 2.57 3.68 6.17
CA ASN A 186 3.68 4.28 5.43
C ASN A 186 3.38 4.40 3.93
N ALA A 187 2.10 4.35 3.54
CA ALA A 187 1.68 4.47 2.16
C ALA A 187 1.46 5.93 1.75
N ILE A 188 1.84 6.20 0.50
CA ILE A 188 1.75 7.49 -0.15
C ILE A 188 1.06 7.29 -1.49
N LYS A 189 -0.04 8.01 -1.69
CA LYS A 189 -0.68 8.18 -2.99
C LYS A 189 -0.24 9.50 -3.58
N THR A 190 0.06 9.52 -4.86
CA THR A 190 0.44 10.74 -5.57
C THR A 190 0.06 10.62 -7.05
N ASP A 191 -0.19 11.75 -7.68
CA ASP A 191 -0.32 11.88 -9.14
C ASP A 191 1.05 11.99 -9.85
N ALA A 192 2.16 12.02 -9.08
CA ALA A 192 3.50 12.00 -9.63
C ALA A 192 3.80 10.69 -10.39
N PRO A 193 4.43 10.76 -11.58
CA PRO A 193 4.90 9.57 -12.26
C PRO A 193 6.02 8.87 -11.45
N SER A 194 6.22 7.58 -11.74
CA SER A 194 7.28 6.77 -11.12
C SER A 194 8.67 7.36 -11.31
N SER A 195 8.94 8.01 -12.44
CA SER A 195 10.20 8.71 -12.72
C SER A 195 10.51 9.80 -11.68
N VAL A 196 9.52 10.62 -11.32
CA VAL A 196 9.68 11.67 -10.32
C VAL A 196 9.92 11.08 -8.93
N LEU A 197 9.22 9.98 -8.59
CA LEU A 197 9.46 9.29 -7.33
C LEU A 197 10.91 8.79 -7.21
N TRP A 198 11.46 8.24 -8.30
CA TRP A 198 12.87 7.81 -8.32
C TRP A 198 13.84 8.98 -8.33
N ASP A 199 13.54 10.10 -9.01
CA ASP A 199 14.36 11.31 -8.92
C ASP A 199 14.44 11.85 -7.48
N ILE A 200 13.32 11.89 -6.76
CA ILE A 200 13.31 12.27 -5.34
C ILE A 200 14.17 11.29 -4.52
N MET A 201 14.06 9.98 -4.76
CA MET A 201 14.87 8.99 -4.05
C MET A 201 16.36 9.08 -4.40
N ARG A 202 16.72 9.47 -5.62
CA ARG A 202 18.11 9.75 -6.03
C ARG A 202 18.67 10.98 -5.30
N CYS A 203 17.90 12.08 -5.22
CA CYS A 203 18.29 13.23 -4.41
C CYS A 203 18.43 12.88 -2.92
N TRP A 204 17.60 11.96 -2.40
CA TRP A 204 17.74 11.48 -1.03
C TRP A 204 19.05 10.72 -0.82
N GLU A 205 19.44 9.88 -1.79
CA GLU A 205 20.70 9.14 -1.75
C GLU A 205 21.92 10.06 -1.81
N GLN A 206 21.86 11.17 -2.57
CA GLN A 206 22.93 12.18 -2.55
C GLN A 206 23.15 12.79 -1.17
N LEU A 207 22.09 12.96 -0.38
CA LEU A 207 22.18 13.44 1.01
C LEU A 207 22.55 12.33 2.01
N ASN A 208 22.22 11.08 1.70
CA ASN A 208 22.42 9.90 2.55
C ASN A 208 23.03 8.76 1.72
N PRO A 209 24.34 8.83 1.41
CA PRO A 209 24.96 7.95 0.43
C PRO A 209 24.90 6.48 0.85
N VAL A 210 24.59 5.63 -0.13
CA VAL A 210 24.55 4.18 0.06
C VAL A 210 25.91 3.58 -0.31
N LYS A 211 26.28 2.48 0.33
CA LYS A 211 27.51 1.73 0.01
C LYS A 211 27.37 1.02 -1.34
N ARG A 212 27.65 1.74 -2.43
CA ARG A 212 27.49 1.27 -3.82
C ARG A 212 28.30 0.00 -4.11
N GLU A 213 29.46 -0.16 -3.46
CA GLU A 213 30.31 -1.36 -3.55
C GLU A 213 29.61 -2.68 -3.21
N ARG A 214 28.52 -2.64 -2.42
CA ARG A 214 27.77 -3.83 -2.01
C ARG A 214 26.66 -4.21 -2.99
N LEU A 215 26.42 -3.39 -4.00
CA LEU A 215 25.35 -3.59 -4.97
C LEU A 215 25.90 -4.38 -6.16
N SER A 216 25.18 -5.41 -6.59
CA SER A 216 25.49 -6.06 -7.86
C SER A 216 25.13 -5.15 -9.02
N GLU A 217 25.90 -5.17 -10.10
CA GLU A 217 25.66 -4.33 -11.29
C GLU A 217 24.28 -4.58 -11.93
N SER A 218 23.79 -5.82 -11.86
CA SER A 218 22.47 -6.21 -12.35
C SER A 218 21.32 -5.92 -11.37
N SER A 219 21.62 -5.37 -10.18
CA SER A 219 20.58 -5.09 -9.19
C SER A 219 19.69 -3.92 -9.63
N PRO A 220 18.40 -3.92 -9.24
CA PRO A 220 17.54 -2.76 -9.47
C PRO A 220 18.11 -1.47 -8.88
N ALA A 221 18.78 -1.56 -7.73
CA ALA A 221 19.43 -0.43 -7.07
C ALA A 221 20.50 0.21 -7.95
N ALA A 222 21.40 -0.60 -8.53
CA ALA A 222 22.48 -0.13 -9.38
C ALA A 222 21.96 0.63 -10.60
N HIS A 223 20.96 0.08 -11.30
CA HIS A 223 20.35 0.75 -12.47
C HIS A 223 19.60 2.04 -12.10
N ILE A 224 18.93 2.10 -10.95
CA ILE A 224 18.23 3.31 -10.52
C ILE A 224 19.23 4.42 -10.18
N LEU A 225 20.30 4.07 -9.45
CA LEU A 225 21.29 5.01 -8.94
C LEU A 225 22.38 5.39 -9.97
N SER A 226 22.46 4.69 -11.10
CA SER A 226 23.35 5.05 -12.22
C SER A 226 22.83 6.22 -13.05
N VAL A 227 21.55 6.56 -12.90
CA VAL A 227 20.90 7.68 -13.60
C VAL A 227 20.87 8.90 -12.68
N GLU A 228 21.28 10.05 -13.20
CA GLU A 228 21.22 11.32 -12.46
C GLU A 228 19.78 11.84 -12.34
N PRO A 229 19.42 12.46 -11.19
CA PRO A 229 18.09 13.01 -11.00
C PRO A 229 17.84 14.22 -11.92
N LYS A 230 16.73 14.21 -12.66
CA LYS A 230 16.32 15.36 -13.49
C LYS A 230 15.70 16.48 -12.64
N LEU A 231 15.02 16.09 -11.57
CA LEU A 231 14.40 16.98 -10.60
C LEU A 231 15.29 17.11 -9.35
N GLN A 232 15.52 18.33 -8.89
CA GLN A 232 16.14 18.58 -7.60
C GLN A 232 15.09 18.64 -6.49
N ALA A 233 15.10 17.65 -5.58
CA ALA A 233 14.08 17.52 -4.54
C ALA A 233 14.45 18.28 -3.25
N SER A 234 13.49 19.05 -2.71
CA SER A 234 13.63 19.70 -1.40
C SER A 234 12.94 18.90 -0.29
N PHE A 235 13.71 18.47 0.71
CA PHE A 235 13.20 17.71 1.86
C PHE A 235 12.80 18.59 3.05
N THR A 236 12.80 19.91 2.87
CA THR A 236 12.35 20.86 3.90
C THR A 236 10.86 20.63 4.20
N VAL A 237 10.52 20.42 5.47
CA VAL A 237 9.15 20.06 5.86
C VAL A 237 8.23 21.28 5.67
N ARG A 238 7.25 21.16 4.78
CA ARG A 238 6.25 22.21 4.57
C ARG A 238 5.18 22.21 5.67
N ALA A 239 4.59 23.37 5.92
CA ALA A 239 3.53 23.52 6.92
C ALA A 239 2.23 22.74 6.57
N ASP A 240 1.94 22.61 5.27
CA ASP A 240 0.80 21.87 4.70
C ASP A 240 1.09 20.36 4.55
N ALA A 241 2.33 19.92 4.76
CA ALA A 241 2.69 18.52 4.62
C ALA A 241 2.04 17.63 5.70
N ASN A 242 1.80 18.11 6.90
CA ASN A 242 1.20 17.28 7.96
C ASN A 242 -0.34 17.31 7.85
N PRO A 243 -1.02 16.18 7.55
CA PRO A 243 -2.48 16.17 7.39
C PRO A 243 -3.21 16.53 8.69
N LYS A 244 -4.43 17.08 8.56
CA LYS A 244 -5.23 17.56 9.70
C LYS A 244 -5.51 16.43 10.69
N SER A 245 -5.89 15.26 10.20
CA SER A 245 -6.15 14.06 10.98
C SER A 245 -4.96 13.65 11.86
N ARG A 246 -3.73 13.86 11.36
CA ARG A 246 -2.49 13.57 12.09
C ARG A 246 -2.13 14.69 13.08
N LYS A 247 -2.30 15.95 12.69
CA LYS A 247 -2.12 17.12 13.59
C LYS A 247 -3.04 17.01 14.81
N GLN A 248 -4.28 16.60 14.60
CA GLN A 248 -5.29 16.38 15.64
C GLN A 248 -5.13 15.05 16.41
N LYS A 249 -4.11 14.24 16.09
CA LYS A 249 -3.83 12.93 16.73
C LYS A 249 -5.03 11.97 16.71
N LEU A 250 -5.84 11.99 15.65
CA LEU A 250 -6.98 11.09 15.50
C LEU A 250 -6.51 9.62 15.43
N ARG A 251 -7.38 8.68 15.82
CA ARG A 251 -7.11 7.23 15.79
C ARG A 251 -7.16 6.68 14.37
N ARG A 252 -6.12 6.99 13.59
CA ARG A 252 -5.96 6.61 12.18
C ARG A 252 -5.76 5.10 12.00
N PHE A 253 -4.85 4.53 12.78
CA PHE A 253 -4.55 3.10 12.76
C PHE A 253 -4.74 2.56 14.18
N GLN A 254 -5.58 1.56 14.34
CA GLN A 254 -5.74 0.90 15.62
C GLN A 254 -4.53 -0.01 15.87
N MET A 255 -3.94 0.08 17.07
CA MET A 255 -2.98 -0.92 17.51
C MET A 255 -3.72 -2.19 17.87
N ASN A 256 -3.14 -3.33 17.54
CA ASN A 256 -3.70 -4.62 17.90
C ASN A 256 -3.82 -4.69 19.43
N PRO A 257 -5.04 -4.92 19.97
CA PRO A 257 -5.27 -4.88 21.41
C PRO A 257 -4.59 -6.03 22.17
N GLU A 258 -4.43 -7.20 21.55
CA GLU A 258 -3.85 -8.39 22.19
C GLU A 258 -2.80 -9.10 21.32
N PRO A 259 -1.85 -9.83 21.93
CA PRO A 259 -1.07 -10.84 21.23
C PRO A 259 -1.99 -11.86 20.55
N PHE A 260 -1.63 -12.34 19.36
CA PHE A 260 -2.45 -13.28 18.56
C PHE A 260 -3.78 -12.72 18.06
N TRP A 261 -4.00 -11.40 18.12
CA TRP A 261 -5.18 -10.75 17.59
C TRP A 261 -5.23 -10.83 16.05
N GLY A 262 -6.31 -11.41 15.53
CA GLY A 262 -6.60 -11.52 14.09
C GLY A 262 -7.35 -12.79 13.70
N PRO A 263 -7.67 -12.96 12.40
CA PRO A 263 -8.41 -14.11 11.90
C PRO A 263 -7.63 -15.38 12.21
N LYS A 264 -8.30 -16.30 12.90
CA LYS A 264 -7.76 -17.63 13.18
C LYS A 264 -7.60 -18.39 11.86
N SER A 265 -6.64 -19.32 11.82
CA SER A 265 -6.47 -20.23 10.69
C SER A 265 -7.78 -20.90 10.31
N ARG A 266 -8.04 -21.02 9.00
CA ARG A 266 -9.20 -21.75 8.46
C ARG A 266 -9.35 -23.10 9.15
N ALA A 267 -10.56 -23.41 9.60
CA ALA A 267 -10.87 -24.71 10.20
C ALA A 267 -10.55 -25.83 9.19
N LYS A 268 -9.76 -26.82 9.60
CA LYS A 268 -9.58 -28.05 8.83
C LYS A 268 -10.75 -28.98 9.13
N ALA A 269 -11.19 -29.76 8.14
CA ALA A 269 -12.11 -30.86 8.38
C ALA A 269 -11.47 -31.82 9.42
N GLY A 270 -12.11 -31.97 10.58
CA GLY A 270 -11.58 -32.76 11.71
C GLY A 270 -11.40 -32.02 13.04
N GLY A 271 -11.73 -30.73 13.15
CA GLY A 271 -11.98 -30.04 14.44
C GLY A 271 -10.79 -29.86 15.41
N GLY A 272 -9.62 -30.45 15.14
CA GLY A 272 -8.45 -30.38 16.02
C GLY A 272 -7.64 -29.10 15.86
N ILE A 273 -7.45 -28.36 16.97
CA ILE A 273 -6.37 -27.37 17.09
C ILE A 273 -5.07 -28.17 17.28
N SER A 274 -4.34 -28.44 16.19
CA SER A 274 -3.02 -29.08 16.29
C SER A 274 -2.09 -28.24 17.17
N SER A 275 -1.53 -28.84 18.23
CA SER A 275 -0.53 -28.26 19.15
C SER A 275 0.66 -27.62 18.43
N CYS A 276 1.02 -28.16 17.26
CA CYS A 276 2.07 -27.65 16.37
C CYS A 276 1.79 -26.23 15.82
N LEU A 277 0.53 -25.77 15.76
CA LEU A 277 0.17 -24.45 15.23
C LEU A 277 0.39 -23.32 16.24
N GLN A 278 0.15 -23.55 17.53
CA GLN A 278 0.45 -22.56 18.57
C GLN A 278 1.96 -22.37 18.71
N GLU A 279 2.73 -23.44 18.63
CA GLU A 279 4.21 -23.39 18.63
C GLU A 279 4.76 -22.67 17.39
N LYS A 280 4.27 -22.99 16.19
CA LYS A 280 4.64 -22.25 14.96
C LYS A 280 4.30 -20.75 15.07
N ARG A 281 3.19 -20.40 15.71
CA ARG A 281 2.80 -18.99 15.95
C ARG A 281 3.73 -18.29 16.94
N LYS A 282 4.12 -18.96 18.03
CA LYS A 282 5.14 -18.44 18.97
C LYS A 282 6.49 -18.25 18.29
N LEU A 283 6.91 -19.20 17.43
CA LEU A 283 8.18 -19.18 16.70
C LEU A 283 8.34 -18.04 15.68
N HIS A 284 7.23 -17.47 15.21
CA HIS A 284 7.24 -16.48 14.11
C HIS A 284 6.77 -15.07 14.50
N GLN A 285 6.41 -14.83 15.77
CA GLN A 285 6.07 -13.48 16.27
C GLN A 285 7.28 -12.78 16.90
N ASN A 286 7.23 -11.44 16.94
CA ASN A 286 8.18 -10.58 17.68
C ASN A 286 9.69 -10.75 17.38
N LYS A 287 10.08 -11.35 16.25
CA LYS A 287 11.49 -11.48 15.83
C LYS A 287 12.27 -10.16 15.77
N ARG A 288 11.58 -9.00 15.77
CA ARG A 288 12.19 -7.66 15.81
C ARG A 288 12.03 -6.91 17.14
N LYS A 289 11.19 -7.39 18.07
CA LYS A 289 11.01 -6.77 19.40
C LYS A 289 11.89 -7.40 20.48
N ALA A 290 12.30 -8.65 20.32
CA ALA A 290 13.08 -9.37 21.33
C ALA A 290 14.55 -8.89 21.47
N CYS A 291 15.04 -7.93 20.67
CA CYS A 291 16.39 -7.41 20.80
C CYS A 291 16.54 -6.24 21.80
N ALA A 292 15.46 -5.78 22.45
CA ALA A 292 15.49 -4.53 23.20
C ALA A 292 15.39 -4.66 24.73
N GLU A 293 15.17 -5.85 25.29
CA GLU A 293 15.06 -6.02 26.74
C GLU A 293 15.97 -7.17 27.18
N GLY A 294 16.88 -6.86 28.09
CA GLY A 294 18.00 -7.70 28.49
C GLY A 294 17.57 -9.12 28.83
N ASN A 295 18.21 -10.09 28.19
CA ASN A 295 18.17 -11.46 28.67
C ASN A 295 19.44 -12.19 28.25
N ASP A 296 19.97 -12.92 29.22
CA ASP A 296 21.21 -13.66 29.20
C ASP A 296 21.30 -14.55 27.94
N GLY A 297 22.48 -14.65 27.33
CA GLY A 297 22.73 -15.32 26.03
C GLY A 297 22.42 -16.83 26.01
N SER A 298 21.85 -17.38 27.08
CA SER A 298 21.43 -18.77 27.23
C SER A 298 20.37 -19.20 26.22
N HIS A 299 19.48 -18.29 25.77
CA HIS A 299 18.40 -18.65 24.84
C HIS A 299 18.86 -18.73 23.36
N LEU A 300 20.07 -18.27 23.04
CA LEU A 300 20.69 -18.40 21.71
C LEU A 300 21.24 -19.82 21.46
N LYS A 301 21.42 -20.65 22.51
CA LYS A 301 21.85 -22.05 22.39
C LYS A 301 20.72 -23.00 21.94
N ASN A 302 19.47 -22.52 21.89
CA ASN A 302 18.29 -23.32 21.50
C ASN A 302 17.95 -23.25 20.00
N PHE A 303 18.79 -22.62 19.17
CA PHE A 303 18.56 -22.63 17.72
C PHE A 303 19.16 -23.88 17.08
N PRO A 304 18.39 -24.65 16.28
CA PRO A 304 18.94 -25.80 15.56
C PRO A 304 19.98 -25.30 14.56
N CYS A 305 21.20 -25.81 14.69
CA CYS A 305 22.30 -25.53 13.78
C CYS A 305 21.85 -25.73 12.32
N LYS A 306 22.07 -24.75 11.43
CA LYS A 306 21.65 -24.88 10.02
C LYS A 306 22.25 -26.10 9.32
N ARG A 307 23.38 -26.63 9.82
CA ARG A 307 24.04 -27.85 9.33
C ARG A 307 23.51 -29.14 9.96
N PHE A 308 22.90 -29.11 11.13
CA PHE A 308 22.52 -30.31 11.89
C PHE A 308 21.06 -30.21 12.33
N ARG A 309 20.19 -31.03 11.73
CA ARG A 309 18.72 -30.93 11.90
C ARG A 309 18.13 -31.83 12.99
N GLN A 310 18.92 -32.72 13.62
CA GLN A 310 18.51 -33.52 14.80
C GLN A 310 19.73 -34.16 15.49
N GLY A 311 19.75 -34.18 16.83
CA GLY A 311 20.84 -34.70 17.68
C GLY A 311 21.73 -33.62 18.31
N ASP A 312 22.53 -33.97 19.32
CA ASP A 312 23.45 -33.06 20.00
C ASP A 312 24.68 -32.75 19.13
N CYS A 313 25.01 -31.46 19.00
CA CYS A 313 26.11 -31.02 18.15
C CYS A 313 27.46 -31.31 18.80
N ILE A 314 28.24 -32.20 18.19
CA ILE A 314 29.58 -32.61 18.62
C ILE A 314 30.60 -31.46 18.72
N LEU A 315 30.32 -30.30 18.11
CA LEU A 315 31.21 -29.13 18.12
C LEU A 315 30.96 -28.20 19.32
N GLY A 316 29.86 -28.37 20.06
CA GLY A 316 29.54 -27.59 21.26
C GLY A 316 29.81 -26.08 21.13
N ASP A 317 30.46 -25.50 22.12
CA ASP A 317 30.82 -24.07 22.19
C ASP A 317 31.88 -23.62 21.15
N LYS A 318 32.41 -24.52 20.30
CA LYS A 318 33.33 -24.19 19.20
C LYS A 318 32.62 -23.86 17.88
N CYS A 319 31.29 -23.91 17.85
CA CYS A 319 30.50 -23.57 16.67
C CYS A 319 30.34 -22.04 16.56
N CYS A 320 31.32 -21.37 15.93
CA CYS A 320 31.22 -19.97 15.53
C CYS A 320 30.29 -19.79 14.33
#